data_AF-A0A8K0JK93-F1
#
_entry.id   AF-A0A8K0JK93-F1
#
_cell.length_a   1.000
_cell.length_b   1.000
_cell.length_c   1.000
_cell.angle_alpha   90.00
_cell.angle_beta   90.00
_cell.angle_gamma   90.00
#
_symmetry.space_group_name_H-M   'P 1'
#
loop_
_entity.id
_entity.type
_entity.pdbx_description
1 polymer ?
#
loop_
_entity_poly.entity_id
_entity_poly.type
_entity_poly.pdbx_seq_one_letter_code
_entity_poly.pdbx_strand_id
1 'polypeptide(L)'
;MNKDVLSGKTTFRDSFAEMLQSVVANGHSFAECQEILRQNIVLDPGFKTFFRWCRENGVPVIIVSSGMAPIIRAVLTNLISAEEASSINIIANDVEFTDEGKEGKTWEIVYRHPESGYGHDKSKAILPYRDLAHKPTLFFCGDGVSDMSAAAHADLLFVKEMANGDSDLATYCKEKDIPHVSFRDFNKVLEVVQTVVTGKSSVSSVLASEMAAERVEEVQQANAEVQATKD
;
A
#
# COMPACT_ATOMS: atom_id res chain seq x y z
N MET A 1 -10.78 13.48 -7.67
CA MET A 1 -10.75 12.21 -6.91
C MET A 1 -9.93 12.32 -5.62
N ASN A 2 -8.60 12.10 -5.59
CA ASN A 2 -7.86 12.07 -4.30
C ASN A 2 -8.09 13.33 -3.48
N LYS A 3 -8.04 14.52 -4.10
CA LYS A 3 -8.37 15.79 -3.43
C LYS A 3 -9.80 15.85 -2.86
N ASP A 4 -10.78 15.24 -3.52
CA ASP A 4 -12.17 15.22 -3.05
C ASP A 4 -12.38 14.22 -1.91
N VAL A 5 -11.66 13.09 -1.95
CA VAL A 5 -11.61 12.13 -0.84
C VAL A 5 -10.91 12.74 0.38
N LEU A 6 -9.75 13.38 0.18
CA LEU A 6 -8.99 14.06 1.22
C LEU A 6 -9.74 15.23 1.84
N SER A 7 -10.55 15.96 1.04
CA SER A 7 -11.40 17.04 1.55
C SER A 7 -12.75 16.57 2.10
N GLY A 8 -13.01 15.25 2.14
CA GLY A 8 -14.23 14.67 2.71
C GLY A 8 -15.49 14.91 1.89
N LYS A 9 -15.38 15.37 0.64
CA LYS A 9 -16.54 15.58 -0.25
C LYS A 9 -17.15 14.27 -0.73
N THR A 10 -16.36 13.22 -0.79
CA THR A 10 -16.76 11.86 -1.18
C THR A 10 -15.89 10.85 -0.43
N THR A 11 -16.26 9.58 -0.49
CA THR A 11 -15.48 8.50 0.12
C THR A 11 -14.55 7.86 -0.92
N PHE A 12 -13.47 7.21 -0.47
CA PHE A 12 -12.60 6.44 -1.37
C PHE A 12 -13.41 5.32 -2.06
N ARG A 13 -14.28 4.64 -1.30
CA ARG A 13 -15.19 3.60 -1.81
C ARG A 13 -15.98 4.12 -3.00
N ASP A 14 -16.73 5.20 -2.82
CA ASP A 14 -17.65 5.69 -3.85
C ASP A 14 -16.89 6.21 -5.07
N SER A 15 -15.82 6.96 -4.85
CA SER A 15 -14.92 7.40 -5.94
C SER A 15 -14.31 6.23 -6.72
N PHE A 16 -13.89 5.17 -6.02
CA PHE A 16 -13.30 4.01 -6.67
C PHE A 16 -14.35 3.22 -7.46
N ALA A 17 -15.57 3.09 -6.94
CA ALA A 17 -16.68 2.47 -7.65
C ALA A 17 -17.00 3.22 -8.94
N GLU A 18 -17.12 4.55 -8.91
CA GLU A 18 -17.37 5.39 -10.08
C GLU A 18 -16.29 5.20 -11.16
N MET A 19 -15.02 5.13 -10.76
CA MET A 19 -13.92 4.87 -11.71
C MET A 19 -14.04 3.50 -12.38
N LEU A 20 -14.32 2.44 -11.61
CA LEU A 20 -14.47 1.09 -12.16
C LEU A 20 -15.72 0.99 -13.04
N GLN A 21 -16.82 1.63 -12.66
CA GLN A 21 -18.04 1.72 -13.47
C GLN A 21 -17.77 2.43 -14.80
N SER A 22 -16.92 3.45 -14.83
CA SER A 22 -16.50 4.10 -16.08
C SER A 22 -15.80 3.11 -17.02
N VAL A 23 -14.93 2.23 -16.51
CA VAL A 23 -14.28 1.19 -17.32
C VAL A 23 -15.31 0.26 -17.97
N VAL A 24 -16.28 -0.20 -17.18
CA VAL A 24 -17.36 -1.08 -17.66
C VAL A 24 -18.28 -0.37 -18.64
N ALA A 25 -18.64 0.89 -18.36
CA ALA A 25 -19.49 1.71 -19.23
C ALA A 25 -18.84 2.00 -20.60
N ASN A 26 -17.50 1.99 -20.67
CA ASN A 26 -16.75 2.06 -21.91
C ASN A 26 -16.57 0.69 -22.61
N GLY A 27 -17.27 -0.35 -22.14
CA GLY A 27 -17.35 -1.66 -22.79
C GLY A 27 -16.16 -2.58 -22.55
N HIS A 28 -15.32 -2.31 -21.54
CA HIS A 28 -14.18 -3.15 -21.22
C HIS A 28 -14.58 -4.33 -20.32
N SER A 29 -14.41 -5.54 -20.85
CA SER A 29 -14.60 -6.77 -20.10
C SER A 29 -13.52 -6.96 -19.04
N PHE A 30 -13.81 -7.78 -18.03
CA PHE A 30 -12.87 -8.06 -16.95
C PHE A 30 -11.59 -8.75 -17.46
N ALA A 31 -11.73 -9.64 -18.45
CA ALA A 31 -10.60 -10.34 -19.06
C ALA A 31 -9.67 -9.40 -19.83
N GLU A 32 -10.22 -8.42 -20.55
CA GLU A 32 -9.41 -7.37 -21.22
C GLU A 32 -8.66 -6.53 -20.18
N CYS A 33 -9.32 -6.16 -19.08
CA CYS A 33 -8.65 -5.45 -17.98
C CYS A 33 -7.51 -6.29 -17.39
N GLN A 34 -7.72 -7.59 -17.15
CA GLN A 34 -6.67 -8.49 -16.66
C GLN A 34 -5.44 -8.51 -17.59
N GLU A 35 -5.67 -8.61 -18.91
CA GLU A 35 -4.58 -8.68 -19.88
C GLU A 35 -3.81 -7.37 -19.96
N ILE A 36 -4.50 -6.23 -20.03
CA ILE A 36 -3.86 -4.91 -20.03
C ILE A 36 -3.01 -4.73 -18.78
N LEU A 37 -3.53 -5.08 -17.60
CA LEU A 37 -2.80 -4.94 -16.35
C LEU A 37 -1.61 -5.89 -16.26
N ARG A 38 -1.72 -7.14 -16.77
CA ARG A 38 -0.59 -8.08 -16.84
C ARG A 38 0.55 -7.56 -17.69
N GLN A 39 0.25 -6.88 -18.79
CA GLN A 39 1.25 -6.35 -19.72
C GLN A 39 1.95 -5.09 -19.20
N ASN A 40 1.26 -4.29 -18.38
CA ASN A 40 1.72 -2.94 -18.03
C ASN A 40 2.16 -2.77 -16.57
N ILE A 41 1.74 -3.64 -15.64
CA ILE A 41 2.17 -3.56 -14.25
C ILE A 41 3.53 -4.21 -14.07
N VAL A 42 4.44 -3.50 -13.39
CA VAL A 42 5.73 -4.00 -12.93
C VAL A 42 5.77 -4.01 -11.40
N LEU A 43 6.61 -4.87 -10.83
CA LEU A 43 6.91 -4.82 -9.40
C LEU A 43 7.84 -3.66 -9.11
N ASP A 44 7.67 -3.06 -7.95
CA ASP A 44 8.66 -2.12 -7.43
C ASP A 44 10.05 -2.76 -7.36
N PRO A 45 11.11 -1.98 -7.66
CA PRO A 45 12.49 -2.47 -7.53
C PRO A 45 12.75 -3.06 -6.14
N GLY A 46 13.49 -4.17 -6.09
CA GLY A 46 13.82 -4.87 -4.84
C GLY A 46 12.73 -5.79 -4.29
N PHE A 47 11.47 -5.73 -4.75
CA PHE A 47 10.36 -6.50 -4.13
C PHE A 47 10.61 -8.01 -4.11
N LYS A 48 11.13 -8.58 -5.22
CA LYS A 48 11.41 -10.02 -5.30
C LYS A 48 12.45 -10.47 -4.27
N THR A 49 13.50 -9.67 -4.10
CA THR A 49 14.57 -9.93 -3.12
C THR A 49 14.02 -9.84 -1.70
N PHE A 50 13.23 -8.79 -1.43
CA PHE A 50 12.52 -8.62 -0.16
C PHE A 50 11.64 -9.82 0.17
N PHE A 51 10.75 -10.21 -0.76
CA PHE A 51 9.81 -11.30 -0.57
C PHE A 51 10.51 -12.63 -0.27
N ARG A 52 11.56 -12.97 -1.03
CA ARG A 52 12.34 -14.20 -0.82
C ARG A 52 13.03 -14.20 0.54
N TRP A 53 13.66 -13.10 0.91
CA TRP A 53 14.31 -12.96 2.21
C TRP A 53 13.29 -13.13 3.35
N CYS A 54 12.11 -12.51 3.26
CA CYS A 54 11.04 -12.68 4.23
C CYS A 54 10.64 -14.15 4.38
N ARG A 55 10.44 -14.86 3.27
CA ARG A 55 10.11 -16.29 3.28
C ARG A 55 11.19 -17.14 3.95
N GLU A 56 12.46 -16.90 3.62
CA GLU A 56 13.60 -17.63 4.19
C GLU A 56 13.78 -17.38 5.69
N ASN A 57 13.30 -16.24 6.20
CA ASN A 57 13.43 -15.84 7.60
C ASN A 57 12.12 -15.97 8.39
N GLY A 58 11.10 -16.65 7.84
CA GLY A 58 9.84 -16.89 8.53
C GLY A 58 9.01 -15.63 8.79
N VAL A 59 9.18 -14.59 7.96
CA VAL A 59 8.40 -13.34 8.00
C VAL A 59 7.25 -13.44 6.99
N PRO A 60 5.99 -13.55 7.43
CA PRO A 60 4.86 -13.64 6.51
C PRO A 60 4.66 -12.34 5.73
N VAL A 61 4.47 -12.44 4.42
CA VAL A 61 4.13 -11.31 3.54
C VAL A 61 2.69 -11.44 3.09
N ILE A 62 1.90 -10.37 3.31
CA ILE A 62 0.47 -10.31 2.99
C ILE A 62 0.25 -9.09 2.13
N ILE A 63 -0.44 -9.26 1.00
CA ILE A 63 -0.88 -8.14 0.17
C ILE A 63 -2.28 -7.73 0.63
N VAL A 64 -2.39 -6.51 1.15
CA VAL A 64 -3.65 -5.89 1.57
C VAL A 64 -4.00 -4.78 0.58
N SER A 65 -4.97 -5.01 -0.30
CA SER A 65 -5.23 -4.14 -1.46
C SER A 65 -6.69 -3.73 -1.57
N SER A 66 -6.94 -2.49 -1.98
CA SER A 66 -8.28 -1.99 -2.30
C SER A 66 -8.74 -2.38 -3.71
N GLY A 67 -7.85 -2.98 -4.51
CA GLY A 67 -8.21 -3.60 -5.79
C GLY A 67 -8.95 -4.93 -5.62
N MET A 68 -9.10 -5.68 -6.71
CA MET A 68 -9.84 -6.95 -6.73
C MET A 68 -8.88 -8.15 -6.76
N ALA A 69 -9.13 -9.15 -5.90
CA ALA A 69 -8.26 -10.32 -5.76
C ALA A 69 -7.98 -11.06 -7.09
N PRO A 70 -8.96 -11.28 -7.99
CA PRO A 70 -8.69 -11.94 -9.27
C PRO A 70 -7.75 -11.15 -10.19
N ILE A 71 -7.79 -9.82 -10.15
CA ILE A 71 -6.84 -8.95 -10.90
C ILE A 71 -5.44 -9.10 -10.32
N ILE A 72 -5.30 -8.99 -8.99
CA ILE A 72 -4.00 -9.06 -8.32
C ILE A 72 -3.35 -10.43 -8.55
N ARG A 73 -4.12 -11.52 -8.47
CA ARG A 73 -3.65 -12.87 -8.80
C ARG A 73 -3.18 -12.97 -10.24
N ALA A 74 -3.95 -12.43 -11.19
CA ALA A 74 -3.56 -12.42 -12.60
C ALA A 74 -2.25 -11.66 -12.82
N VAL A 75 -2.05 -10.51 -12.18
CA VAL A 75 -0.83 -9.72 -12.31
C VAL A 75 0.37 -10.41 -11.66
N LEU A 76 0.25 -10.87 -10.41
CA LEU A 76 1.36 -11.51 -9.68
C LEU A 76 1.91 -12.76 -10.38
N THR A 77 1.03 -13.57 -10.97
CA THR A 77 1.44 -14.78 -11.69
C THR A 77 2.28 -14.48 -12.94
N ASN A 78 2.29 -13.23 -13.42
CA ASN A 78 3.22 -12.78 -14.47
C ASN A 78 4.59 -12.36 -13.93
N LEU A 79 4.62 -11.89 -12.68
CA LEU A 79 5.74 -11.13 -12.15
C LEU A 79 6.67 -11.97 -11.27
N ILE A 80 6.16 -13.02 -10.63
CA ILE A 80 6.92 -13.98 -9.80
C ILE A 80 6.58 -15.42 -10.20
N SER A 81 7.30 -16.42 -9.65
CA SER A 81 6.99 -17.82 -10.00
C SER A 81 5.57 -18.18 -9.57
N ALA A 82 4.94 -19.17 -10.23
CA ALA A 82 3.59 -19.60 -9.87
C ALA A 82 3.50 -20.12 -8.42
N GLU A 83 4.56 -20.78 -7.94
CA GLU A 83 4.72 -21.19 -6.55
C GLU A 83 4.77 -19.97 -5.60
N GLU A 84 5.59 -18.97 -5.92
CA GLU A 84 5.68 -17.73 -5.14
C GLU A 84 4.32 -17.00 -5.12
N ALA A 85 3.69 -16.84 -6.28
CA ALA A 85 2.40 -16.14 -6.43
C ALA A 85 1.27 -16.82 -5.66
N SER A 86 1.22 -18.16 -5.64
CA SER A 86 0.18 -18.92 -4.93
C SER A 86 0.38 -18.88 -3.41
N SER A 87 1.62 -18.78 -2.93
CA SER A 87 1.94 -18.74 -1.50
C SER A 87 1.59 -17.40 -0.83
N ILE A 88 1.52 -16.30 -1.58
CA ILE A 88 1.22 -14.98 -1.02
C ILE A 88 -0.25 -14.90 -0.61
N ASN A 89 -0.51 -14.55 0.64
CA ASN A 89 -1.86 -14.26 1.11
C ASN A 89 -2.31 -12.89 0.56
N ILE A 90 -3.53 -12.83 0.01
CA ILE A 90 -4.11 -11.61 -0.56
C ILE A 90 -5.42 -11.34 0.16
N ILE A 91 -5.49 -10.18 0.81
CA ILE A 91 -6.72 -9.64 1.41
C ILE A 91 -7.11 -8.44 0.55
N ALA A 92 -8.11 -8.63 -0.31
CA ALA A 92 -8.55 -7.59 -1.24
C ALA A 92 -10.04 -7.71 -1.54
N ASN A 93 -10.64 -6.67 -2.13
CA ASN A 93 -12.01 -6.73 -2.63
C ASN A 93 -12.18 -7.87 -3.66
N ASP A 94 -13.42 -8.19 -3.99
CA ASP A 94 -13.74 -9.19 -5.01
C ASP A 94 -14.46 -8.55 -6.20
N VAL A 95 -14.84 -9.37 -7.17
CA VAL A 95 -15.62 -8.96 -8.35
C VAL A 95 -16.85 -9.85 -8.50
N GLU A 96 -17.97 -9.24 -8.90
CA GLU A 96 -19.17 -9.95 -9.35
C GLU A 96 -19.35 -9.68 -10.85
N PHE A 97 -19.57 -10.73 -11.63
CA PHE A 97 -19.90 -10.59 -13.06
C PHE A 97 -21.42 -10.43 -13.19
N THR A 98 -21.86 -9.38 -13.89
CA THR A 98 -23.28 -8.99 -13.91
C THR A 98 -23.98 -9.31 -15.22
N ASP A 99 -23.24 -9.78 -16.22
CA ASP A 99 -23.82 -10.33 -17.44
C ASP A 99 -24.49 -11.69 -17.17
N GLU A 100 -25.54 -12.01 -17.95
CA GLU A 100 -26.36 -13.22 -17.78
C GLU A 100 -25.52 -14.51 -17.80
N GLY A 101 -24.48 -14.56 -18.65
CA GLY A 101 -23.59 -15.71 -18.79
C GLY A 101 -22.50 -15.80 -17.71
N LYS A 102 -22.36 -14.79 -16.85
CA LYS A 102 -21.25 -14.68 -15.89
C LYS A 102 -19.88 -14.82 -16.56
N GLU A 103 -19.74 -14.26 -17.76
CA GLU A 103 -18.51 -14.30 -18.55
C GLU A 103 -17.59 -13.10 -18.24
N GLY A 104 -18.06 -12.12 -17.47
CA GLY A 104 -17.30 -10.94 -17.09
C GLY A 104 -17.32 -9.85 -18.17
N LYS A 105 -18.36 -9.83 -19.01
CA LYS A 105 -18.59 -8.74 -19.99
C LYS A 105 -18.99 -7.46 -19.29
N THR A 106 -19.82 -7.58 -18.26
CA THR A 106 -20.08 -6.51 -17.29
C THR A 106 -19.75 -7.03 -15.90
N TRP A 107 -19.20 -6.16 -15.06
CA TRP A 107 -18.70 -6.56 -13.75
C TRP A 107 -18.77 -5.41 -12.76
N GLU A 108 -18.80 -5.75 -11.48
CA GLU A 108 -18.92 -4.80 -10.37
C GLU A 108 -17.97 -5.21 -9.25
N ILE A 109 -17.41 -4.23 -8.55
CA ILE A 109 -16.58 -4.51 -7.38
C ILE A 109 -17.45 -4.95 -6.19
N VAL A 110 -17.00 -6.01 -5.51
CA VAL A 110 -17.57 -6.46 -4.23
C VAL A 110 -16.65 -6.01 -3.10
N TYR A 111 -17.06 -4.95 -2.41
CA TYR A 111 -16.31 -4.41 -1.28
C TYR A 111 -16.28 -5.37 -0.10
N ARG A 112 -15.11 -5.53 0.54
CA ARG A 112 -14.98 -6.31 1.80
C ARG A 112 -15.70 -5.67 2.97
N HIS A 113 -15.62 -4.34 3.04
CA HIS A 113 -16.14 -3.51 4.11
C HIS A 113 -17.04 -2.44 3.49
N PRO A 114 -18.19 -2.82 2.89
CA PRO A 114 -19.07 -1.89 2.20
C PRO A 114 -19.61 -0.80 3.13
N GLU A 115 -19.64 -1.02 4.44
CA GLU A 115 -20.01 -0.02 5.45
C GLU A 115 -18.94 1.07 5.67
N SER A 116 -17.70 0.81 5.28
CA SER A 116 -16.58 1.74 5.43
C SER A 116 -16.45 2.65 4.22
N GLY A 117 -16.14 3.93 4.45
CA GLY A 117 -15.79 4.88 3.38
C GLY A 117 -14.52 4.49 2.60
N TYR A 118 -13.74 3.53 3.09
CA TYR A 118 -12.62 2.95 2.34
C TYR A 118 -13.04 1.82 1.40
N GLY A 119 -14.21 1.19 1.62
CA GLY A 119 -14.67 -0.02 0.92
C GLY A 119 -13.88 -1.28 1.30
N HIS A 120 -12.57 -1.14 1.49
CA HIS A 120 -11.72 -2.09 2.18
C HIS A 120 -10.93 -1.35 3.27
N ASP A 121 -11.51 -1.30 4.47
CA ASP A 121 -10.80 -0.85 5.67
C ASP A 121 -9.63 -1.80 5.98
N LYS A 122 -8.40 -1.35 5.71
CA LYS A 122 -7.19 -2.17 5.84
C LYS A 122 -6.79 -2.37 7.29
N SER A 123 -7.26 -1.53 8.23
CA SER A 123 -7.03 -1.75 9.67
C SER A 123 -7.57 -3.10 10.12
N LYS A 124 -8.72 -3.53 9.57
CA LYS A 124 -9.36 -4.80 9.91
C LYS A 124 -8.53 -6.03 9.50
N ALA A 125 -7.58 -5.87 8.58
CA ALA A 125 -6.60 -6.91 8.26
C ALA A 125 -5.42 -6.95 9.26
N ILE A 126 -5.17 -5.87 9.99
CA ILE A 126 -4.04 -5.71 10.93
C ILE A 126 -4.47 -6.06 12.36
N LEU A 127 -5.64 -5.58 12.78
CA LEU A 127 -6.13 -5.71 14.16
C LEU A 127 -6.14 -7.14 14.70
N PRO A 128 -6.51 -8.20 13.94
CA PRO A 128 -6.48 -9.57 14.45
C PRO A 128 -5.10 -10.03 14.93
N TYR A 129 -4.01 -9.50 14.36
CA TYR A 129 -2.65 -9.82 14.80
C TYR A 129 -2.29 -9.17 16.14
N ARG A 130 -2.98 -8.09 16.52
CA ARG A 130 -2.80 -7.40 17.82
C ARG A 130 -3.44 -8.15 18.98
N ASP A 131 -4.37 -9.05 18.69
CA ASP A 131 -5.09 -9.88 19.67
C ASP A 131 -4.40 -11.23 19.92
N LEU A 132 -3.30 -11.52 19.21
CA LEU A 132 -2.51 -12.74 19.43
C LEU A 132 -1.81 -12.70 20.79
N ALA A 133 -1.72 -13.87 21.44
CA ALA A 133 -0.97 -14.03 22.69
C ALA A 133 0.51 -13.65 22.54
N HIS A 134 1.10 -13.99 21.40
CA HIS A 134 2.43 -13.55 20.98
C HIS A 134 2.28 -12.61 19.80
N LYS A 135 2.28 -11.31 20.09
CA LYS A 135 2.09 -10.26 19.08
C LYS A 135 3.33 -10.17 18.21
N PRO A 136 3.20 -10.33 16.88
CA PRO A 136 4.31 -10.10 15.96
C PRO A 136 4.59 -8.60 15.85
N THR A 137 5.81 -8.25 15.45
CA THR A 137 6.10 -6.90 14.93
C THR A 137 5.43 -6.75 13.57
N LEU A 138 4.58 -5.73 13.42
CA LEU A 138 3.83 -5.46 12.21
C LEU A 138 4.48 -4.35 11.38
N PHE A 139 4.99 -4.74 10.22
CA PHE A 139 5.45 -3.81 9.18
C PHE A 139 4.30 -3.57 8.19
N PHE A 140 4.05 -2.32 7.81
CA PHE A 140 3.08 -2.00 6.77
C PHE A 140 3.72 -1.08 5.74
N CYS A 141 3.56 -1.39 4.45
CA CYS A 141 4.02 -0.54 3.35
C CYS A 141 2.79 0.00 2.62
N GLY A 142 2.68 1.32 2.48
CA GLY A 142 1.57 1.98 1.78
C GLY A 142 2.02 3.22 1.04
N ASP A 143 1.15 3.72 0.17
CA ASP A 143 1.42 4.87 -0.70
C ASP A 143 0.24 5.86 -0.78
N GLY A 144 -0.99 5.35 -0.67
CA GLY A 144 -2.18 6.10 -1.06
C GLY A 144 -3.23 6.28 0.04
N VAL A 145 -4.28 7.03 -0.33
CA VAL A 145 -5.43 7.36 0.54
C VAL A 145 -6.08 6.12 1.17
N SER A 146 -6.13 4.99 0.46
CA SER A 146 -6.75 3.79 1.00
C SER A 146 -5.96 3.14 2.16
N ASP A 147 -4.67 3.45 2.28
CA ASP A 147 -3.79 2.96 3.35
C ASP A 147 -3.89 3.76 4.64
N MET A 148 -4.53 4.94 4.61
CA MET A 148 -4.71 5.78 5.80
C MET A 148 -5.42 5.04 6.93
N SER A 149 -6.34 4.13 6.57
CA SER A 149 -7.00 3.24 7.53
C SER A 149 -6.03 2.33 8.29
N ALA A 150 -4.94 1.89 7.66
CA ALA A 150 -3.93 1.02 8.25
C ALA A 150 -2.78 1.77 8.94
N ALA A 151 -2.55 3.04 8.57
CA ALA A 151 -1.35 3.81 8.93
C ALA A 151 -1.04 3.81 10.44
N ALA A 152 -2.05 3.98 11.30
CA ALA A 152 -1.89 4.07 12.74
C ALA A 152 -1.84 2.71 13.47
N HIS A 153 -1.94 1.58 12.74
CA HIS A 153 -2.07 0.25 13.32
C HIS A 153 -0.81 -0.62 13.19
N ALA A 154 0.15 -0.22 12.36
CA ALA A 154 1.45 -0.89 12.22
C ALA A 154 2.41 -0.49 13.35
N ASP A 155 3.39 -1.36 13.66
CA ASP A 155 4.50 -0.98 14.54
C ASP A 155 5.50 -0.11 13.79
N LEU A 156 5.74 -0.46 12.52
CA LEU A 156 6.61 0.30 11.63
C LEU A 156 5.89 0.51 10.29
N LEU A 157 5.51 1.75 10.03
CA LEU A 157 4.91 2.18 8.78
C LEU A 157 6.00 2.61 7.80
N PHE A 158 5.99 2.04 6.60
CA PHE A 158 6.75 2.49 5.45
C PHE A 158 5.81 3.26 4.52
N VAL A 159 6.18 4.49 4.19
CA VAL A 159 5.42 5.34 3.28
C VAL A 159 6.19 5.52 1.99
N LYS A 160 5.56 5.18 0.87
CA LYS A 160 6.17 5.31 -0.45
C LYS A 160 6.26 6.78 -0.84
N GLU A 161 7.43 7.17 -1.28
CA GLU A 161 7.66 8.43 -1.99
C GLU A 161 7.59 8.17 -3.49
N MET A 162 6.72 8.92 -4.19
CA MET A 162 6.67 8.88 -5.65
C MET A 162 7.82 9.69 -6.25
N ALA A 163 8.17 9.42 -7.50
CA ALA A 163 9.30 10.08 -8.17
C ALA A 163 9.13 11.62 -8.30
N ASN A 164 7.89 12.10 -8.26
CA ASN A 164 7.55 13.52 -8.28
C ASN A 164 7.48 14.15 -6.87
N GLY A 165 7.78 13.38 -5.81
CA GLY A 165 7.72 13.82 -4.41
C GLY A 165 6.32 13.76 -3.80
N ASP A 166 5.28 13.38 -4.55
CA ASP A 166 3.92 13.31 -4.02
C ASP A 166 3.72 12.03 -3.21
N SER A 167 3.05 12.14 -2.07
CA SER A 167 2.52 11.01 -1.31
C SER A 167 1.35 11.47 -0.45
N ASP A 168 0.14 11.03 -0.81
CA ASP A 168 -1.07 11.34 -0.04
C ASP A 168 -0.96 10.75 1.38
N LEU A 169 -0.35 9.56 1.50
CA LEU A 169 -0.11 8.93 2.79
C LEU A 169 0.94 9.68 3.61
N ALA A 170 2.02 10.18 3.02
CA ALA A 170 3.02 10.96 3.75
C ALA A 170 2.43 12.26 4.29
N THR A 171 1.62 12.95 3.46
CA THR A 171 0.89 14.16 3.86
C THR A 171 -0.02 13.86 5.06
N TYR A 172 -0.81 12.80 4.98
CA TYR A 172 -1.65 12.36 6.09
C TYR A 172 -0.86 12.01 7.35
N CYS A 173 0.27 11.31 7.21
CA CYS A 173 1.11 10.96 8.35
C CYS A 173 1.68 12.20 9.04
N LYS A 174 2.10 13.21 8.26
CA LYS A 174 2.56 14.50 8.78
C LYS A 174 1.45 15.25 9.52
N GLU A 175 0.24 15.31 8.96
CA GLU A 175 -0.91 15.98 9.59
C GLU A 175 -1.39 15.29 10.88
N LYS A 176 -1.15 13.98 11.01
CA LYS A 176 -1.59 13.15 12.15
C LYS A 176 -0.47 12.79 13.13
N ASP A 177 0.73 13.34 12.95
CA ASP A 177 1.92 13.01 13.73
C ASP A 177 2.18 11.48 13.80
N ILE A 178 1.99 10.77 12.68
CA ILE A 178 2.23 9.33 12.58
C ILE A 178 3.69 9.09 12.17
N PRO A 179 4.54 8.51 13.03
CA PRO A 179 5.92 8.20 12.70
C PRO A 179 5.98 7.13 11.60
N HIS A 180 6.85 7.36 10.62
CA HIS A 180 7.02 6.44 9.50
C HIS A 180 8.45 6.47 8.96
N VAL A 181 8.74 5.53 8.06
CA VAL A 181 9.97 5.46 7.28
C VAL A 181 9.61 5.73 5.82
N SER A 182 10.14 6.79 5.22
CA SER A 182 10.02 7.00 3.79
C SER A 182 10.82 5.95 3.00
N PHE A 183 10.26 5.48 1.89
CA PHE A 183 10.99 4.60 0.96
C PHE A 183 10.65 4.90 -0.49
N ARG A 184 11.61 4.68 -1.38
CA ARG A 184 11.40 4.75 -2.84
C ARG A 184 11.32 3.39 -3.49
N ASP A 185 11.90 2.36 -2.88
CA ASP A 185 11.85 0.99 -3.35
C ASP A 185 12.04 -0.02 -2.21
N PHE A 186 11.86 -1.30 -2.51
CA PHE A 186 11.91 -2.35 -1.49
C PHE A 186 13.34 -2.67 -1.01
N ASN A 187 14.39 -2.05 -1.55
CA ASN A 187 15.75 -2.24 -1.00
C ASN A 187 15.86 -1.60 0.38
N LYS A 188 15.35 -0.36 0.55
CA LYS A 188 15.28 0.32 1.86
C LYS A 188 14.37 -0.43 2.83
N VAL A 189 13.21 -0.91 2.35
CA VAL A 189 12.29 -1.72 3.17
C VAL A 189 12.99 -2.98 3.67
N LEU A 190 13.69 -3.70 2.77
CA LEU A 190 14.45 -4.89 3.12
C LEU A 190 15.53 -4.61 4.17
N GLU A 191 16.33 -3.55 3.99
CA GLU A 191 17.38 -3.17 4.94
C GLU A 191 16.80 -2.95 6.34
N VAL A 192 15.73 -2.16 6.45
CA VAL A 192 15.13 -1.83 7.74
C VAL A 192 14.46 -3.05 8.37
N VAL A 193 13.71 -3.84 7.60
CA VAL A 193 13.10 -5.08 8.12
C VAL A 193 14.17 -6.06 8.60
N GLN A 194 15.29 -6.20 7.88
CA GLN A 194 16.42 -7.03 8.30
C GLN A 194 16.99 -6.59 9.65
N THR A 195 17.23 -5.29 9.86
CA THR A 195 17.81 -4.82 11.13
C THR A 195 16.88 -5.06 12.31
N VAL A 196 15.57 -4.88 12.12
CA VAL A 196 14.56 -5.11 13.17
C VAL A 196 14.41 -6.60 13.46
N VAL A 197 14.21 -7.44 12.44
CA VAL A 197 13.99 -8.89 12.60
C VAL A 197 15.22 -9.59 13.18
N THR A 198 16.43 -9.15 12.85
CA THR A 198 17.68 -9.73 13.39
C THR A 198 18.10 -9.15 14.75
N GLY A 199 17.29 -8.25 15.32
CA GLY A 199 17.57 -7.64 16.63
C GLY A 199 18.72 -6.62 16.64
N LYS A 200 19.23 -6.21 15.47
CA LYS A 200 20.24 -5.15 15.35
C LYS A 200 19.67 -3.77 15.67
N SER A 201 18.36 -3.58 15.49
CA SER A 201 17.66 -2.35 15.81
C SER A 201 16.27 -2.65 16.36
N SER A 202 15.75 -1.74 17.18
CA SER A 202 14.35 -1.75 17.59
C SER A 202 13.52 -0.88 16.64
N VAL A 203 12.21 -1.12 16.58
CA VAL A 203 11.27 -0.24 15.86
C VAL A 203 11.41 1.21 16.33
N SER A 204 11.47 1.44 17.65
CA SER A 204 11.61 2.77 18.23
C SER A 204 12.90 3.47 17.82
N SER A 205 14.02 2.74 17.73
CA SER A 205 15.30 3.32 17.29
C SER A 205 15.31 3.65 15.80
N VAL A 206 14.64 2.84 14.96
CA VAL A 206 14.49 3.14 13.53
C VAL A 206 13.68 4.43 13.36
N LEU A 207 12.51 4.52 13.99
CA LEU A 207 11.65 5.71 13.90
C LEU A 207 12.34 6.96 14.46
N ALA A 208 13.06 6.85 15.58
CA ALA A 208 13.81 7.97 16.14
C ALA A 208 14.92 8.48 15.19
N SER A 209 15.57 7.56 14.46
CA SER A 209 16.59 7.90 13.47
C SER A 209 16.00 8.63 12.27
N GLU A 210 14.86 8.17 11.74
CA GLU A 210 14.19 8.82 10.60
C GLU A 210 13.71 10.23 10.99
N MET A 211 13.06 10.38 12.15
CA MET A 211 12.65 11.71 12.64
C MET A 211 13.84 12.65 12.89
N ALA A 212 15.01 12.11 13.25
CA ALA A 212 16.22 12.91 13.39
C ALA A 212 16.77 13.34 12.03
N ALA A 213 16.71 12.48 11.01
CA ALA A 213 17.14 12.79 9.65
C ALA A 213 16.24 13.88 9.03
N GLU A 214 14.92 13.74 9.15
CA GLU A 214 13.95 14.75 8.67
C GLU A 214 14.20 16.12 9.28
N ARG A 215 14.41 16.20 10.61
CA ARG A 215 14.73 17.47 11.29
C ARG A 215 16.02 18.11 10.78
N VAL A 216 17.02 17.31 10.43
CA VAL A 216 18.27 17.82 9.87
C VAL A 216 18.03 18.40 8.47
N GLU A 217 17.24 17.71 7.63
CA GLU A 217 16.89 18.20 6.29
C GLU A 217 16.07 19.50 6.34
N GLU A 218 15.08 19.59 7.22
CA GLU A 218 14.27 20.81 7.40
C GLU A 218 15.14 22.02 7.81
N VAL A 219 16.08 21.83 8.73
CA VAL A 219 17.02 22.89 9.15
C VAL A 219 17.94 23.30 8.01
N GLN A 220 18.40 22.34 7.20
CA GLN A 220 19.25 22.63 6.03
C GLN A 220 18.49 23.41 4.95
N GLN A 221 17.24 23.05 4.67
CA GLN A 221 16.40 23.76 3.71
C GLN A 221 16.11 25.19 4.18
N ALA A 222 15.70 25.38 5.44
CA ALA A 222 15.44 26.70 6.00
C ALA A 222 16.68 27.61 5.95
N ASN A 223 17.87 27.08 6.22
CA ASN A 223 19.11 27.83 6.12
C ASN A 223 19.44 28.22 4.66
N ALA A 224 19.18 27.34 3.70
CA ALA A 224 19.40 27.62 2.28
C ALA A 224 18.46 28.73 1.76
N GLU A 225 17.19 28.73 2.16
CA GLU A 225 16.22 29.78 1.80
C GLU A 225 16.58 31.15 2.39
N VAL A 226 17.04 31.18 3.65
CA VAL A 226 17.54 32.40 4.29
C VAL A 226 18.80 32.94 3.60
N GLN A 227 19.64 32.06 3.07
CA GLN A 227 20.82 32.46 2.32
C GLN A 227 20.43 33.02 0.94
N ALA A 228 19.48 32.38 0.25
CA ALA A 228 19.01 32.79 -1.09
C ALA A 228 18.19 34.09 -1.09
N THR A 229 17.65 34.53 0.05
CA THR A 229 16.92 35.81 0.18
C THR A 229 17.80 36.99 0.59
N LYS A 230 19.09 36.75 0.88
CA LYS A 230 20.08 37.78 1.21
C LYS A 230 20.94 38.23 0.03
N ASP A 231 20.85 37.51 -1.09
CA ASP A 231 21.49 37.82 -2.38
C ASP A 231 20.50 38.47 -3.35
#